data_AF-A0A369J1C1-F1
#
_entry.id   AF-A0A369J1C1-F1
#
_cell.length_a   1.000
_cell.length_b   1.000
_cell.length_c   1.000
_cell.angle_alpha   90.00
_cell.angle_beta   90.00
_cell.angle_gamma   90.00
#
_symmetry.space_group_name_H-M   'P 1'
#
loop_
_entity.id
_entity.type
_entity.pdbx_description
1 polymer ?
#
loop_
_entity_poly.entity_id
_entity_poly.type
_entity_poly.pdbx_seq_one_letter_code
_entity_poly.pdbx_strand_id
1 'polypeptide(L)'
;MYVIYSLDSRFSPYLKTFREKEIAHKPRMPVTLRNRPIVGPNAVSRAPQGSDGDPVSEANVATEDPVEEAATFQADQMSPNAANTVEPPWFKPTVHAALTKAFADFMRCTMTAQNMMSGDGRVRPFRVVPFIDGSLPTDPPHNLPALLNVAVINALTGEEATAYLVGYDLPVPRTLAARKKAIRIEVGCMYDH
;
A
#
# COMPACT_ATOMS: atom_id res chain seq x y z
N MET A 1 -31.59 -10.13 24.97
CA MET A 1 -30.34 -10.91 25.17
C MET A 1 -29.46 -10.61 23.95
N TYR A 2 -28.54 -9.65 24.07
CA TYR A 2 -27.70 -9.23 22.94
C TYR A 2 -26.43 -10.09 22.91
N VAL A 3 -26.25 -10.84 21.84
CA VAL A 3 -25.03 -11.60 21.57
C VAL A 3 -24.03 -10.63 20.93
N ILE A 4 -23.04 -10.21 21.72
CA ILE A 4 -21.91 -9.41 21.23
C ILE A 4 -20.96 -10.39 20.53
N TYR A 5 -20.93 -10.37 19.20
CA TYR A 5 -19.90 -11.07 18.45
C TYR A 5 -18.59 -10.29 18.59
N SER A 6 -17.72 -10.80 19.47
CA SER A 6 -16.31 -10.40 19.53
C SER A 6 -15.64 -10.80 18.22
N LEU A 7 -15.49 -9.85 17.29
CA LEU A 7 -14.69 -10.06 16.08
C LEU A 7 -13.22 -10.19 16.48
N ASP A 8 -12.74 -11.39 16.23
CA ASP A 8 -11.41 -11.89 16.54
C ASP A 8 -10.32 -11.08 15.82
N SER A 9 -9.41 -10.49 16.60
CA SER A 9 -8.31 -9.62 16.17
C SER A 9 -7.14 -10.43 15.57
N ARG A 10 -7.40 -11.24 14.53
CA ARG A 10 -6.41 -12.19 13.96
C ARG A 10 -5.83 -11.82 12.59
N PHE A 11 -6.20 -10.70 12.00
CA PHE A 11 -5.63 -10.26 10.71
C PHE A 11 -4.76 -9.01 10.86
N SER A 12 -3.62 -9.14 11.56
CA SER A 12 -2.36 -8.47 11.19
C SER A 12 -1.20 -9.09 11.98
N PRO A 13 -0.62 -10.21 11.53
CA PRO A 13 0.57 -10.78 12.16
C PRO A 13 1.86 -10.02 11.82
N TYR A 14 1.84 -9.01 10.94
CA TYR A 14 3.07 -8.37 10.42
C TYR A 14 3.53 -7.09 11.14
N LEU A 15 2.75 -6.54 12.09
CA LEU A 15 3.14 -5.31 12.80
C LEU A 15 3.30 -5.44 14.33
N LYS A 16 3.10 -6.64 14.90
CA LYS A 16 3.16 -6.84 16.37
C LYS A 16 4.44 -7.47 16.92
N THR A 17 5.40 -7.91 16.09
CA THR A 17 6.59 -8.63 16.60
C THR A 17 7.87 -7.79 16.76
N PHE A 18 7.87 -6.50 16.41
CA PHE A 18 9.10 -5.69 16.48
C PHE A 18 9.24 -4.75 17.68
N ARG A 19 8.31 -4.77 18.65
CA ARG A 19 8.31 -3.76 19.74
C ARG A 19 8.12 -4.31 21.16
N GLU A 20 8.64 -5.49 21.47
CA GLU A 20 8.58 -5.97 22.87
C GLU A 20 9.72 -6.89 23.35
N LYS A 21 10.87 -6.91 22.66
CA LYS A 21 12.09 -7.58 23.16
C LYS A 21 13.36 -6.75 22.92
N GLU A 22 13.46 -5.56 23.52
CA GLU A 22 14.77 -4.93 23.74
C GLU A 22 14.78 -4.01 24.97
N ILE A 23 14.28 -4.50 26.11
CA ILE A 23 14.58 -3.91 27.43
C ILE A 23 15.24 -5.00 28.29
N ALA A 24 16.39 -5.47 27.85
CA ALA A 24 17.29 -6.28 28.66
C ALA A 24 18.72 -5.78 28.46
N HIS A 25 19.13 -4.89 29.36
CA HIS A 25 20.50 -4.77 29.86
C HIS A 25 21.63 -4.74 28.80
N LYS A 26 21.80 -3.61 28.12
CA LYS A 26 23.10 -3.26 27.52
C LYS A 26 23.92 -2.45 28.53
N PRO A 27 25.07 -2.96 29.01
CA PRO A 27 25.99 -2.16 29.81
C PRO A 27 26.50 -0.97 28.98
N ARG A 28 26.41 0.23 29.55
CA ARG A 28 27.02 1.45 29.02
C ARG A 28 28.53 1.23 28.87
N MET A 29 29.00 1.08 27.64
CA MET A 29 30.42 1.23 27.34
C MET A 29 30.79 2.73 27.28
N PRO A 30 31.94 3.13 27.84
CA PRO A 30 32.42 4.50 27.74
C PRO A 30 32.78 4.82 26.28
N VAL A 31 32.17 5.89 25.76
CA VAL A 31 32.46 6.42 24.42
C VAL A 31 33.78 7.18 24.49
N THR A 32 34.86 6.56 24.02
CA THR A 32 36.14 7.24 23.82
C THR A 32 36.04 8.07 22.54
N LEU A 33 35.87 9.38 22.69
CA LEU A 33 35.99 10.38 21.62
C LEU A 33 37.39 10.30 20.99
N ARG A 34 37.53 9.62 19.85
CA ARG A 34 38.69 9.78 18.98
C ARG A 34 38.35 10.82 17.91
N ASN A 35 38.81 12.04 18.17
CA ASN A 35 39.00 13.09 17.17
C ASN A 35 39.77 12.52 15.98
N ARG A 36 39.12 12.41 14.82
CA ARG A 36 39.81 12.27 13.53
C ARG A 36 39.86 13.63 12.84
N PRO A 37 41.05 14.08 12.39
CA PRO A 37 41.19 15.32 11.65
C PRO A 37 40.58 15.18 10.25
N ILE A 38 39.84 16.23 9.86
CA ILE A 38 39.35 16.43 8.50
C ILE A 38 40.53 16.90 7.66
N VAL A 39 41.00 16.06 6.74
CA VAL A 39 41.96 16.44 5.71
C VAL A 39 41.27 16.35 4.35
N GLY A 40 41.05 17.52 3.75
CA GLY A 40 41.56 17.80 2.41
C GLY A 40 40.68 17.48 1.20
N PRO A 41 40.40 18.46 0.32
CA PRO A 41 39.60 18.32 -0.89
C PRO A 41 40.46 17.79 -2.06
N ASN A 42 39.85 17.16 -3.06
CA ASN A 42 40.42 17.17 -4.40
C ASN A 42 39.36 17.02 -5.49
N ALA A 43 39.35 18.04 -6.35
CA ALA A 43 38.61 18.12 -7.59
C ALA A 43 39.13 17.12 -8.62
N VAL A 44 38.23 16.54 -9.42
CA VAL A 44 38.57 16.11 -10.79
C VAL A 44 37.35 16.32 -11.69
N SER A 45 37.42 17.38 -12.50
CA SER A 45 36.72 17.50 -13.78
C SER A 45 37.01 16.30 -14.68
N ARG A 46 35.97 15.71 -15.29
CA ARG A 46 36.10 15.18 -16.66
C ARG A 46 34.73 14.94 -17.30
N ALA A 47 34.43 15.77 -18.30
CA ALA A 47 33.66 15.34 -19.46
C ALA A 47 34.52 14.36 -20.29
N PRO A 48 33.90 13.48 -21.08
CA PRO A 48 33.97 13.75 -22.52
C PRO A 48 32.66 13.46 -23.27
N GLN A 49 32.50 14.24 -24.34
CA GLN A 49 31.67 13.96 -25.51
C GLN A 49 32.21 12.77 -26.31
N GLY A 50 31.34 12.13 -27.07
CA GLY A 50 31.64 11.06 -28.03
C GLY A 50 30.76 9.84 -27.72
N SER A 51 30.08 9.21 -28.66
CA SER A 51 30.27 9.21 -30.11
C SER A 51 29.01 8.63 -30.76
N ASP A 52 28.68 9.17 -31.93
CA ASP A 52 27.80 8.56 -32.91
C ASP A 52 28.18 7.09 -33.17
N GLY A 53 27.15 6.24 -33.17
CA GLY A 53 27.21 4.82 -33.43
C GLY A 53 25.90 4.40 -34.08
N ASP A 54 25.92 4.43 -35.40
CA ASP A 54 24.88 4.18 -36.37
C ASP A 54 24.27 2.75 -36.35
N PRO A 55 23.21 2.49 -37.14
CA PRO A 55 22.17 1.50 -36.90
C PRO A 55 22.46 0.16 -37.58
N VAL A 56 22.07 -0.95 -36.95
CA VAL A 56 21.77 -2.19 -37.69
C VAL A 56 20.89 -3.14 -36.86
N SER A 57 19.72 -3.41 -37.42
CA SER A 57 19.08 -4.72 -37.56
C SER A 57 19.24 -5.76 -36.45
N GLU A 58 18.10 -6.23 -35.92
CA GLU A 58 17.63 -7.57 -36.29
C GLU A 58 16.16 -7.74 -35.90
N ALA A 59 15.36 -8.04 -36.92
CA ALA A 59 13.97 -8.41 -36.78
C ALA A 59 13.90 -9.77 -36.09
N ASN A 60 13.62 -9.78 -34.79
CA ASN A 60 13.11 -10.98 -34.12
C ASN A 60 11.64 -11.14 -34.51
N VAL A 61 11.43 -11.69 -35.70
CA VAL A 61 10.19 -12.38 -36.06
C VAL A 61 10.14 -13.62 -35.19
N ALA A 62 9.55 -13.47 -34.01
CA ALA A 62 9.16 -14.59 -33.18
C ALA A 62 8.02 -15.31 -33.91
N THR A 63 8.39 -16.46 -34.47
CA THR A 63 7.51 -17.52 -34.94
C THR A 63 6.30 -17.65 -34.03
N GLU A 64 5.10 -17.51 -34.60
CA GLU A 64 3.85 -17.79 -33.91
C GLU A 64 3.79 -19.29 -33.62
N ASP A 65 4.11 -19.65 -32.37
CA ASP A 65 3.91 -20.99 -31.86
C ASP A 65 2.39 -21.27 -31.75
N PRO A 66 1.89 -22.39 -32.29
CA PRO A 66 0.48 -22.76 -32.26
C PRO A 66 0.08 -23.25 -30.86
N VAL A 67 -0.17 -22.31 -29.93
CA VAL A 67 -0.71 -22.61 -28.59
C VAL A 67 -2.24 -22.46 -28.54
N GLU A 68 -2.88 -22.02 -29.63
CA GLU A 68 -4.33 -21.81 -29.67
C GLU A 68 -5.16 -23.11 -29.68
N GLU A 69 -4.58 -24.27 -30.03
CA GLU A 69 -5.37 -25.50 -30.19
C GLU A 69 -5.49 -26.36 -28.92
N ALA A 70 -4.68 -26.09 -27.88
CA ALA A 70 -4.75 -26.82 -26.61
C ALA A 70 -5.73 -26.21 -25.59
N ALA A 71 -6.19 -24.97 -25.80
CA ALA A 71 -7.08 -24.27 -24.87
C ALA A 71 -8.57 -24.64 -25.06
N THR A 72 -8.95 -25.18 -26.21
CA THR A 72 -10.36 -25.47 -26.55
C THR A 72 -10.86 -26.81 -26.01
N PHE A 73 -9.97 -27.74 -25.65
CA PHE A 73 -10.36 -29.12 -25.29
C PHE A 73 -10.80 -29.32 -23.82
N GLN A 74 -10.67 -28.30 -22.97
CA GLN A 74 -10.97 -28.41 -21.54
C GLN A 74 -12.30 -27.76 -21.12
N ALA A 75 -12.98 -27.06 -22.03
CA ALA A 75 -14.27 -26.42 -21.77
C ALA A 75 -15.46 -27.41 -21.79
N ASP A 76 -15.32 -28.57 -22.43
CA ASP A 76 -16.45 -29.48 -22.68
C ASP A 76 -16.63 -30.58 -21.60
N GLN A 77 -15.68 -30.70 -20.65
CA GLN A 77 -15.71 -31.78 -19.64
C GLN A 77 -16.24 -31.39 -18.26
N MET A 78 -16.65 -30.14 -18.02
CA MET A 78 -17.15 -29.72 -16.71
C MET A 78 -18.65 -29.39 -16.72
N SER A 79 -19.41 -30.46 -16.47
CA SER A 79 -20.70 -30.46 -15.75
C SER A 79 -22.00 -30.24 -16.54
N PRO A 80 -22.48 -31.27 -17.27
CA PRO A 80 -23.87 -31.35 -17.71
C PRO A 80 -24.89 -31.49 -16.56
N ASN A 81 -24.44 -31.53 -15.30
CA ASN A 81 -25.30 -31.64 -14.10
C ASN A 81 -25.50 -30.33 -13.31
N ALA A 82 -24.98 -29.20 -13.79
CA ALA A 82 -25.13 -27.91 -13.11
C ALA A 82 -26.56 -27.33 -13.17
N ALA A 83 -27.46 -27.91 -13.96
CA ALA A 83 -28.77 -27.33 -14.25
C ALA A 83 -29.74 -27.24 -13.04
N ASN A 84 -29.45 -27.93 -11.92
CA ASN A 84 -30.37 -27.98 -10.76
C ASN A 84 -29.69 -27.70 -9.40
N THR A 85 -28.52 -27.07 -9.36
CA THR A 85 -27.95 -26.64 -8.07
C THR A 85 -28.73 -25.44 -7.55
N VAL A 86 -29.73 -25.71 -6.68
CA VAL A 86 -30.44 -24.67 -5.93
C VAL A 86 -29.43 -24.01 -4.99
N GLU A 87 -28.88 -22.88 -5.41
CA GLU A 87 -28.00 -22.08 -4.57
C GLU A 87 -28.75 -21.61 -3.31
N PRO A 88 -28.19 -21.82 -2.11
CA PRO A 88 -28.81 -21.33 -0.90
C PRO A 88 -28.99 -19.81 -0.93
N PRO A 89 -30.10 -19.24 -0.41
CA PRO A 89 -30.36 -17.80 -0.41
C PRO A 89 -29.26 -16.94 0.25
N TRP A 90 -28.48 -17.52 1.16
CA TRP A 90 -27.39 -16.85 1.87
C TRP A 90 -26.06 -16.82 1.10
N PHE A 91 -25.90 -17.65 0.06
CA PHE A 91 -24.62 -17.84 -0.61
C PHE A 91 -24.17 -16.58 -1.36
N LYS A 92 -25.01 -16.06 -2.26
CA LYS A 92 -24.71 -14.86 -3.06
C LYS A 92 -24.30 -13.64 -2.22
N PRO A 93 -25.07 -13.20 -1.20
CA PRO A 93 -24.68 -12.02 -0.41
C PRO A 93 -23.39 -12.24 0.37
N THR A 94 -23.15 -13.45 0.87
CA THR A 94 -21.93 -13.78 1.64
C THR A 94 -20.69 -13.78 0.75
N VAL A 95 -20.77 -14.43 -0.42
CA VAL A 95 -19.66 -14.46 -1.39
C VAL A 95 -19.38 -13.07 -1.94
N HIS A 96 -20.43 -12.32 -2.27
CA HIS A 96 -20.27 -10.94 -2.73
C HIS A 96 -19.56 -10.08 -1.68
N ALA A 97 -20.02 -10.09 -0.41
CA ALA A 97 -19.39 -9.33 0.66
C ALA A 97 -17.92 -9.72 0.89
N ALA A 98 -17.61 -11.03 0.88
CA ALA A 98 -16.25 -11.52 1.03
C ALA A 98 -15.35 -11.07 -0.13
N LEU A 99 -15.86 -11.15 -1.36
CA LEU A 99 -15.14 -10.76 -2.56
C LEU A 99 -14.88 -9.25 -2.60
N THR A 100 -15.90 -8.43 -2.30
CA THR A 100 -15.76 -6.97 -2.20
C THR A 100 -14.69 -6.58 -1.19
N LYS A 101 -14.70 -7.21 -0.01
CA LYS A 101 -13.69 -6.96 1.02
C LYS A 101 -12.29 -7.37 0.56
N ALA A 102 -12.15 -8.54 -0.07
CA ALA A 102 -10.85 -9.01 -0.57
C ALA A 102 -10.27 -8.06 -1.64
N PHE A 103 -11.11 -7.55 -2.54
CA PHE A 103 -10.71 -6.53 -3.51
C PHE A 103 -10.31 -5.22 -2.84
N ALA A 104 -11.06 -4.75 -1.84
CA ALA A 104 -10.71 -3.55 -1.09
C ALA A 104 -9.34 -3.67 -0.41
N ASP A 105 -9.08 -4.80 0.27
CA ASP A 105 -7.80 -5.08 0.93
C ASP A 105 -6.64 -5.14 -0.08
N PHE A 106 -6.85 -5.80 -1.23
CA PHE A 106 -5.87 -5.82 -2.33
C PHE A 106 -5.56 -4.43 -2.87
N MET A 107 -6.60 -3.66 -3.21
CA MET A 107 -6.45 -2.28 -3.71
C MET A 107 -5.71 -1.40 -2.70
N ARG A 108 -6.03 -1.52 -1.41
CA ARG A 108 -5.33 -0.79 -0.35
C ARG A 108 -3.84 -1.09 -0.37
N CYS A 109 -3.47 -2.37 -0.42
CA CYS A 109 -2.06 -2.78 -0.45
C CYS A 109 -1.32 -2.25 -1.68
N THR A 110 -1.92 -2.35 -2.87
CA THR A 110 -1.33 -1.86 -4.12
C THR A 110 -1.14 -0.34 -4.10
N MET A 111 -2.16 0.41 -3.65
CA MET A 111 -2.09 1.87 -3.60
C MET A 111 -1.08 2.35 -2.54
N THR A 112 -1.06 1.75 -1.35
CA THR A 112 -0.06 2.04 -0.32
C THR A 112 1.36 1.74 -0.82
N ALA A 113 1.59 0.60 -1.48
CA ALA A 113 2.89 0.28 -2.07
C ALA A 113 3.32 1.27 -3.15
N GLN A 114 2.39 1.70 -4.01
CA GLN A 114 2.66 2.73 -5.02
C GLN A 114 3.00 4.09 -4.39
N ASN A 115 2.29 4.46 -3.32
CA ASN A 115 2.54 5.70 -2.59
C ASN A 115 3.92 5.69 -1.91
N MET A 116 4.36 4.53 -1.39
CA MET A 116 5.71 4.38 -0.85
C MET A 116 6.80 4.67 -1.89
N MET A 117 6.56 4.35 -3.17
CA MET A 117 7.49 4.66 -4.26
C MET A 117 7.42 6.13 -4.73
N SER A 118 6.42 6.89 -4.27
CA SER A 118 6.09 8.22 -4.79
C SER A 118 6.71 9.38 -4.00
N GLY A 119 7.47 9.09 -2.95
CA GLY A 119 8.19 10.09 -2.19
C GLY A 119 7.27 10.98 -1.35
N ASP A 120 7.35 12.30 -1.56
CA ASP A 120 6.49 13.30 -0.92
C ASP A 120 5.17 13.57 -1.68
N GLY A 121 4.98 12.92 -2.82
CA GLY A 121 3.79 13.07 -3.66
C GLY A 121 3.81 14.30 -4.58
N ARG A 122 4.88 15.11 -4.60
CA ARG A 122 4.93 16.32 -5.44
C ARG A 122 5.21 16.02 -6.90
N VAL A 123 6.15 15.10 -7.17
CA VAL A 123 6.52 14.70 -8.55
C VAL A 123 5.60 13.60 -9.08
N ARG A 124 5.26 12.63 -8.23
CA ARG A 124 4.33 11.55 -8.52
C ARG A 124 3.21 11.59 -7.48
N PRO A 125 2.01 12.09 -7.80
CA PRO A 125 0.93 12.18 -6.84
C PRO A 125 0.59 10.83 -6.23
N PHE A 126 0.26 10.82 -4.95
CA PHE A 126 -0.26 9.65 -4.28
C PHE A 126 -1.59 9.21 -4.91
N ARG A 127 -1.80 7.90 -4.92
CA ARG A 127 -3.10 7.29 -5.19
C ARG A 127 -3.97 7.35 -3.95
N VAL A 128 -5.26 7.58 -4.15
CA VAL A 128 -6.24 7.59 -3.07
C VAL A 128 -6.40 6.17 -2.54
N VAL A 129 -6.15 6.01 -1.25
CA VAL A 129 -6.24 4.73 -0.55
C VAL A 129 -7.67 4.57 -0.02
N PRO A 130 -8.43 3.54 -0.45
CA PRO A 130 -9.80 3.32 -0.01
C PRO A 130 -9.87 2.98 1.49
N PHE A 131 -11.04 3.22 2.10
CA PHE A 131 -11.33 2.81 3.46
C PHE A 131 -11.44 1.28 3.62
N ILE A 132 -11.53 0.81 4.86
CA ILE A 132 -11.60 -0.63 5.19
C ILE A 132 -12.83 -1.31 4.56
N ASP A 133 -13.92 -0.56 4.41
CA ASP A 133 -15.15 -1.01 3.76
C ASP A 133 -15.07 -0.98 2.22
N GLY A 134 -13.96 -0.49 1.65
CA GLY A 134 -13.72 -0.33 0.23
C GLY A 134 -14.27 0.97 -0.37
N SER A 135 -14.96 1.80 0.40
CA SER A 135 -15.42 3.10 -0.07
C SER A 135 -14.25 4.06 -0.29
N LEU A 136 -14.41 4.99 -1.24
CA LEU A 136 -13.42 6.02 -1.48
C LEU A 136 -13.65 7.21 -0.54
N PRO A 137 -12.62 7.72 0.16
CA PRO A 137 -12.77 8.86 1.08
C PRO A 137 -13.30 10.13 0.41
N THR A 138 -13.03 10.29 -0.88
CA THR A 138 -13.42 11.47 -1.69
C THR A 138 -14.88 11.44 -2.11
N ASP A 139 -15.49 10.27 -2.10
CA ASP A 139 -16.84 10.08 -2.61
C ASP A 139 -17.87 10.31 -1.50
N PRO A 140 -19.14 10.60 -1.85
CA PRO A 140 -20.21 10.59 -0.87
C PRO A 140 -20.28 9.23 -0.15
N PRO A 141 -20.55 9.20 1.17
CA PRO A 141 -21.00 10.32 2.01
C PRO A 141 -19.88 11.16 2.65
N HIS A 142 -18.62 10.75 2.49
CA HIS A 142 -17.50 11.31 3.26
C HIS A 142 -17.01 12.65 2.74
N ASN A 143 -16.90 12.81 1.41
CA ASN A 143 -16.46 14.04 0.74
C ASN A 143 -15.15 14.61 1.30
N LEU A 144 -14.20 13.75 1.68
CA LEU A 144 -12.92 14.15 2.26
C LEU A 144 -11.91 14.56 1.18
N PRO A 145 -10.96 15.47 1.50
CA PRO A 145 -9.97 15.95 0.54
C PRO A 145 -8.98 14.86 0.12
N ALA A 146 -8.83 14.61 -1.18
CA ALA A 146 -7.91 13.60 -1.71
C ALA A 146 -6.46 13.83 -1.24
N LEU A 147 -5.87 12.83 -0.56
CA LEU A 147 -4.52 12.88 0.00
C LEU A 147 -3.43 12.66 -1.06
N LEU A 148 -3.32 13.57 -2.03
CA LEU A 148 -2.45 13.40 -3.21
C LEU A 148 -0.97 13.68 -2.95
N ASN A 149 -0.61 14.29 -1.82
CA ASN A 149 0.77 14.56 -1.41
C ASN A 149 0.85 14.90 0.09
N VAL A 150 2.07 14.99 0.62
CA VAL A 150 2.32 15.29 2.04
C VAL A 150 1.81 16.66 2.45
N ALA A 151 1.82 17.66 1.56
CA ALA A 151 1.33 19.00 1.87
C ALA A 151 -0.19 18.99 2.13
N VAL A 152 -0.97 18.22 1.37
CA VAL A 152 -2.41 18.05 1.63
C VAL A 152 -2.66 17.38 2.99
N ILE A 153 -1.91 16.32 3.32
CA ILE A 153 -2.01 15.67 4.65
C ILE A 153 -1.70 16.67 5.78
N ASN A 154 -0.72 17.55 5.57
CA ASN A 154 -0.38 18.60 6.51
C ASN A 154 -1.42 19.71 6.62
N ALA A 155 -2.18 19.95 5.55
CA ALA A 155 -3.26 20.93 5.52
C ALA A 155 -4.56 20.44 6.16
N LEU A 156 -4.71 19.13 6.44
CA LEU A 156 -5.92 18.57 7.04
C LEU A 156 -6.30 19.27 8.35
N THR A 157 -7.59 19.54 8.47
CA THR A 157 -8.22 19.99 9.71
C THR A 157 -8.27 18.85 10.74
N GLY A 158 -8.60 19.19 11.99
CA GLY A 158 -8.75 18.18 13.05
C GLY A 158 -9.88 17.19 12.80
N GLU A 159 -10.96 17.65 12.20
CA GLU A 159 -12.15 16.85 11.88
C GLU A 159 -11.88 15.91 10.72
N GLU A 160 -11.32 16.41 9.62
CA GLU A 160 -10.95 15.58 8.46
C GLU A 160 -9.94 14.50 8.84
N ALA A 161 -8.91 14.85 9.63
CA ALA A 161 -7.94 13.86 10.10
C ALA A 161 -8.58 12.78 10.98
N THR A 162 -9.57 13.13 11.81
CA THR A 162 -10.32 12.14 12.57
C THR A 162 -11.18 11.27 11.67
N ALA A 163 -11.87 11.86 10.68
CA ALA A 163 -12.70 11.11 9.74
C ALA A 163 -11.87 10.08 8.95
N TYR A 164 -10.68 10.45 8.49
CA TYR A 164 -9.74 9.53 7.84
C TYR A 164 -9.36 8.36 8.75
N LEU A 165 -8.98 8.63 10.00
CA LEU A 165 -8.60 7.56 10.94
C LEU A 165 -9.76 6.62 11.26
N VAL A 166 -10.99 7.14 11.38
CA VAL A 166 -12.19 6.34 11.59
C VAL A 166 -12.46 5.44 10.37
N GLY A 167 -12.37 5.98 9.15
CA GLY A 167 -12.56 5.17 7.93
C GLY A 167 -11.47 4.11 7.72
N TYR A 168 -10.26 4.34 8.22
CA TYR A 168 -9.18 3.35 8.25
C TYR A 168 -9.25 2.39 9.45
N ASP A 169 -10.26 2.49 10.32
CA ASP A 169 -10.39 1.72 11.56
C ASP A 169 -9.14 1.82 12.48
N LEU A 170 -8.56 3.02 12.55
CA LEU A 170 -7.39 3.32 13.36
C LEU A 170 -7.78 4.05 14.66
N PRO A 171 -7.07 3.80 15.78
CA PRO A 171 -7.24 4.61 16.99
C PRO A 171 -7.01 6.09 16.68
N VAL A 172 -7.77 6.99 17.29
CA VAL A 172 -7.66 8.44 17.07
C VAL A 172 -6.79 9.09 18.17
N PRO A 173 -5.53 9.47 17.89
CA PRO A 173 -4.70 10.15 18.88
C PRO A 173 -5.29 11.49 19.32
N ARG A 174 -4.91 11.96 20.52
CA ARG A 174 -5.38 13.25 21.06
C ARG A 174 -4.84 14.46 20.29
N THR A 175 -3.61 14.39 19.77
CA THR A 175 -2.97 15.52 19.10
C THR A 175 -3.11 15.42 17.59
N LEU A 176 -3.32 16.56 16.92
CA LEU A 176 -3.45 16.63 15.46
C LEU A 176 -2.19 16.14 14.74
N ALA A 177 -1.01 16.48 15.27
CA ALA A 177 0.25 16.01 14.71
C ALA A 177 0.35 14.47 14.72
N ALA A 178 -0.06 13.81 15.81
CA ALA A 178 -0.06 12.35 15.88
C ALA A 178 -1.11 11.72 14.95
N ARG A 179 -2.28 12.36 14.77
CA ARG A 179 -3.29 11.91 13.78
C ARG A 179 -2.72 11.95 12.37
N LYS A 180 -2.14 13.09 11.97
CA LYS A 180 -1.52 13.27 10.65
C LYS A 180 -0.39 12.26 10.42
N LYS A 181 0.44 12.00 11.45
CA LYS A 181 1.48 10.96 11.37
C LYS A 181 0.89 9.57 11.14
N ALA A 182 -0.17 9.20 11.85
CA ALA A 182 -0.85 7.91 11.66
C ALA A 182 -1.43 7.77 10.23
N ILE A 183 -2.05 8.84 9.70
CA ILE A 183 -2.55 8.87 8.31
C ILE A 183 -1.40 8.70 7.31
N ARG A 184 -0.26 9.39 7.49
CA ARG A 184 0.90 9.23 6.61
C ARG A 184 1.36 7.77 6.54
N ILE A 185 1.41 7.08 7.68
CA ILE A 185 1.81 5.67 7.76
C ILE A 185 0.83 4.80 6.95
N GLU A 186 -0.48 4.96 7.17
CA GLU A 186 -1.51 4.15 6.50
C GLU A 186 -1.52 4.37 4.98
N VAL A 187 -1.35 5.62 4.53
CA VAL A 187 -1.32 5.98 3.11
C VAL A 187 -0.02 5.50 2.41
N GLY A 188 1.01 5.09 3.17
CA GLY A 188 2.29 4.62 2.63
C GLY A 188 3.32 5.73 2.43
N CYS A 189 3.21 6.86 3.14
CA CYS A 189 4.18 7.94 3.09
C CYS A 189 5.26 7.76 4.17
N MET A 190 6.51 7.52 3.77
CA MET A 190 7.65 7.37 4.68
C MET A 190 8.38 8.67 5.05
N TYR A 191 7.96 9.83 4.53
CA TYR A 191 8.65 11.10 4.76
C TYR A 191 8.20 11.80 6.05
N ASP A 192 9.15 11.94 6.98
CA ASP A 192 9.06 12.71 8.24
C ASP A 192 9.82 14.05 8.05
N HIS A 193 9.28 14.99 7.27
CA HIS A 193 9.71 16.39 7.26
C HIS A 193 8.76 17.26 8.08
#